data_AF-R1BI92-F1
#
_entry.id   AF-R1BI92-F1
#
_cell.length_a   1.000
_cell.length_b   1.000
_cell.length_c   1.000
_cell.angle_alpha   90.00
_cell.angle_beta   90.00
_cell.angle_gamma   90.00
#
_symmetry.space_group_name_H-M   'P 1'
#
loop_
_entity.id
_entity.type
_entity.pdbx_description
1 polymer ?
#
loop_
_entity_poly.entity_id
_entity_poly.type
_entity_poly.pdbx_seq_one_letter_code
_entity_poly.pdbx_strand_id
1 'polypeptide(L)' 'MAPDGPFTPVVLAGKVVLGEKLLNKVRGKLITYHAQAITEFCETYGVAREMRGALVKKAKIVGGDLGFLS' A
#
# COMPACT_ATOMS: atom_id res chain seq x y z
N MET A 1 -15.13 -4.83 -2.08
CA MET A 1 -14.74 -3.52 -2.64
C MET A 1 -13.83 -2.86 -1.62
N ALA A 2 -12.67 -2.32 -2.01
CA ALA A 2 -11.97 -1.40 -1.12
C ALA A 2 -12.84 -0.15 -0.93
N PRO A 3 -12.80 0.53 0.23
CA PRO A 3 -13.53 1.78 0.42
C PRO A 3 -13.10 2.82 -0.62
N ASP A 4 -14.04 3.63 -1.09
CA ASP A 4 -13.68 4.83 -1.85
C ASP A 4 -12.99 5.82 -0.89
N GLY A 5 -11.86 6.35 -1.33
CA GLY A 5 -11.05 7.28 -0.58
C GLY A 5 -10.57 8.46 -1.44
N PRO A 6 -9.87 9.43 -0.85
CA PRO A 6 -9.43 10.64 -1.55
C PRO A 6 -8.56 10.36 -2.79
N PHE A 7 -7.85 9.22 -2.85
CA PHE A 7 -7.02 8.84 -3.99
C PHE A 7 -7.73 7.95 -5.00
N THR A 8 -8.96 7.49 -4.74
CA THR A 8 -9.71 6.66 -5.68
C THR A 8 -9.81 7.28 -7.09
N PRO A 9 -10.08 8.59 -7.27
CA PRO A 9 -10.14 9.18 -8.61
C PRO A 9 -8.84 9.02 -9.41
N VAL A 10 -7.68 9.16 -8.75
CA VAL A 10 -6.38 9.03 -9.42
C VAL A 10 -6.06 7.57 -9.76
N VAL A 11 -6.46 6.63 -8.90
CA VAL A 11 -6.28 5.19 -9.15
C VAL A 11 -7.17 4.73 -10.31
N LEU A 12 -8.41 5.21 -10.36
CA LEU A 12 -9.33 4.92 -11.47
C LEU A 12 -8.84 5.55 -12.78
N ALA A 13 -8.34 6.79 -12.75
CA ALA A 13 -7.71 7.40 -13.92
C ALA A 13 -6.50 6.58 -14.40
N GLY A 14 -5.64 6.14 -13.46
CA GLY A 14 -4.54 5.23 -13.74
C GLY A 14 -5.00 3.90 -14.34
N LYS A 15 -6.14 3.35 -13.91
CA LYS A 15 -6.75 2.13 -14.47
C LYS A 15 -7.16 2.32 -15.94
N VAL A 16 -7.69 3.49 -16.30
CA VAL A 16 -8.05 3.81 -17.69
C VAL A 16 -6.81 3.91 -18.58
N VAL A 17 -5.72 4.51 -18.09
CA VAL A 17 -4.49 4.71 -18.87
C VAL A 17 -3.66 3.44 -18.99
N LEU A 18 -3.47 2.71 -17.89
CA LEU A 18 -2.55 1.56 -17.82
C LEU A 18 -3.24 0.21 -18.04
N GLY A 19 -4.56 0.15 -17.88
CA GLY A 19 -5.30 -1.09 -17.76
C GLY A 19 -5.08 -1.79 -16.43
N GLU A 20 -5.99 -2.72 -16.11
CA GLU A 20 -6.02 -3.39 -14.80
C GLU A 20 -4.78 -4.24 -14.51
N LYS A 21 -4.28 -4.99 -15.51
CA LYS A 21 -3.15 -5.90 -15.32
C LYS A 21 -1.86 -5.15 -14.96
N LEU A 22 -1.55 -4.07 -15.68
CA LEU A 22 -0.35 -3.28 -15.42
C LEU A 22 -0.48 -2.49 -14.13
N LEU A 23 -1.63 -1.87 -13.89
CA LEU A 23 -1.92 -1.16 -12.63
C LEU A 23 -1.73 -2.09 -11.43
N ASN A 24 -2.29 -3.30 -11.47
CA ASN A 24 -2.13 -4.29 -10.40
C ASN A 24 -0.68 -4.72 -10.20
N LYS A 25 0.09 -4.88 -11.28
CA LYS A 25 1.52 -5.21 -11.20
C LYS A 25 2.32 -4.10 -10.55
N VAL A 26 2.09 -2.84 -10.93
CA VAL A 26 2.76 -1.67 -10.35
C VAL A 26 2.36 -1.50 -8.88
N ARG A 27 1.07 -1.59 -8.57
CA ARG A 27 0.54 -1.54 -7.20
C ARG A 27 1.15 -2.62 -6.32
N GLY A 28 1.23 -3.86 -6.80
CA GLY A 28 1.85 -4.96 -6.08
C GLY A 28 3.31 -4.67 -5.71
N LYS A 29 4.11 -4.16 -6.66
CA LYS A 29 5.50 -3.76 -6.39
C LYS A 29 5.59 -2.63 -5.37
N LEU A 30 4.76 -1.60 -5.49
CA LEU A 30 4.73 -0.48 -4.54
C LEU A 30 4.38 -0.93 -3.11
N ILE A 31 3.41 -1.84 -2.96
CA ILE A 31 3.07 -2.42 -1.66
C ILE A 31 4.26 -3.19 -1.09
N THR A 32 4.97 -3.97 -1.90
CA THR A 32 6.19 -4.67 -1.46
C THR A 32 7.27 -3.70 -1.00
N TYR A 33 7.57 -2.65 -1.79
CA TYR A 33 8.58 -1.66 -1.41
C TYR A 33 8.20 -0.93 -0.13
N HIS A 34 6.93 -0.60 0.07
CA HIS A 34 6.47 0.05 1.29
C HIS A 34 6.62 -0.86 2.52
N ALA A 35 6.29 -2.15 2.39
CA ALA A 35 6.50 -3.13 3.47
C ALA A 35 8.00 -3.32 3.81
N GLN A 36 8.87 -3.29 2.79
CA GLN A 36 10.32 -3.31 2.98
C GLN A 36 10.81 -2.06 3.71
N ALA A 37 10.35 -0.87 3.33
CA ALA A 37 10.69 0.38 4.02
C ALA A 37 10.26 0.38 5.50
N ILE A 38 9.07 -0.17 5.82
CA ILE A 38 8.64 -0.38 7.22
C ILE A 38 9.58 -1.34 7.94
N THR A 39 10.00 -2.42 7.28
CA THR A 39 10.92 -3.41 7.87
C THR A 39 12.28 -2.77 8.17
N GLU A 40 12.85 -2.04 7.22
CA GLU A 40 14.13 -1.34 7.36
C GLU A 40 14.07 -0.25 8.44
N PHE A 41 12.97 0.50 8.51
CA PHE A 41 12.71 1.45 9.60
C PHE A 41 12.75 0.73 10.95
N CYS A 42 12.04 -0.39 11.07
CA CYS A 42 12.00 -1.15 12.32
C CYS A 42 13.35 -1.77 12.70
N GLU A 43 14.18 -2.13 11.72
CA GLU A 43 15.54 -2.63 11.96
C GLU A 43 16.48 -1.52 12.42
N THR A 44 16.44 -0.38 11.73
CA THR A 44 17.30 0.78 12.01
C THR A 44 17.08 1.33 13.42
N TYR A 45 15.83 1.38 13.88
CA TYR A 45 15.47 1.98 15.17
C TYR A 45 15.20 0.94 16.27
N GLY A 46 15.52 -0.34 16.06
CA GLY A 46 15.36 -1.38 17.08
C GLY A 46 13.91 -1.64 17.49
N VAL A 47 12.95 -1.42 16.59
CA VAL A 47 11.53 -1.66 16.85
C VAL A 47 11.26 -3.17 17.00
N ALA A 48 10.51 -3.52 18.05
CA ALA A 48 10.12 -4.88 18.38
C ALA A 48 9.52 -5.64 17.18
N ARG A 49 9.86 -6.92 17.04
CA ARG A 49 9.49 -7.74 15.88
C ARG A 49 7.97 -7.88 15.74
N GLU A 50 7.22 -7.96 16.84
CA GLU A 50 5.75 -8.02 16.82
C GLU A 50 5.14 -6.74 16.23
N MET A 51 5.77 -5.59 16.49
CA MET A 51 5.29 -4.30 16.02
C MET A 51 5.46 -4.13 14.51
N ARG A 52 6.47 -4.76 13.90
CA ARG A 52 6.69 -4.72 12.43
C ARG A 52 5.45 -5.22 11.67
N GLY A 53 4.93 -6.39 12.07
CA GLY A 53 3.73 -6.97 11.45
C GLY A 53 2.49 -6.10 11.68
N ALA A 54 2.36 -5.51 12.87
CA ALA A 54 1.27 -4.59 13.19
C ALA A 54 1.31 -3.32 12.32
N LEU A 55 2.49 -2.76 12.09
CA LEU A 55 2.70 -1.58 11.24
C LEU A 55 2.39 -1.88 9.77
N VAL A 56 2.84 -3.02 9.23
CA VAL A 56 2.49 -3.44 7.86
C VAL A 56 0.98 -3.63 7.71
N LYS A 57 0.32 -4.26 8.69
CA LYS A 57 -1.14 -4.42 8.70
C LYS A 57 -1.84 -3.05 8.73
N LYS A 58 -1.37 -2.14 9.59
CA LYS A 58 -1.92 -0.77 9.68
C LYS A 58 -1.75 -0.01 8.36
N ALA A 59 -0.58 -0.09 7.73
CA ALA A 59 -0.32 0.54 6.44
C ALA A 59 -1.27 0.03 5.34
N LYS A 60 -1.56 -1.28 5.32
CA LYS A 60 -2.54 -1.85 4.38
C LYS A 60 -3.96 -1.34 4.61
N ILE A 61 -4.39 -1.23 5.87
CA ILE A 61 -5.71 -0.69 6.22
C ILE A 61 -5.82 0.76 5.78
N VAL A 62 -4.87 1.61 6.17
CA VAL A 62 -4.83 3.03 5.81
C VAL A 62 -4.76 3.21 4.29
N GLY A 63 -3.96 2.39 3.59
CA GLY A 63 -3.91 2.42 2.13
C GLY A 63 -5.24 2.06 1.47
N GLY A 64 -6.03 1.18 2.09
CA GLY A 64 -7.40 0.87 1.70
C GLY A 64 -8.33 2.06 1.92
N ASP A 65 -8.34 2.64 3.13
CA ASP A 65 -9.18 3.79 3.49
C ASP A 65 -8.88 5.02 2.62
N LEU A 66 -7.63 5.19 2.21
CA LEU A 66 -7.20 6.26 1.32
C LEU A 66 -7.59 6.04 -0.15
N GLY A 67 -8.02 4.84 -0.52
CA GLY A 67 -8.41 4.51 -1.90
C GLY A 67 -7.23 4.11 -2.80
N PHE A 68 -6.08 3.71 -2.26
CA PHE A 68 -4.97 3.20 -3.10
C PHE A 68 -5.20 1.76 -3.58
N LEU A 69 -6.15 1.05 -2.94
CA LEU A 69 -6.48 -0.34 -3.23
C LEU A 69 -7.78 -0.49 -4.04
N SER A 70 -8.42 0.62 -4.43
CA SER A 70 -9.61 0.62 -5.30
C SER A 70 -9.33 0.17 -6.74
#